data_AF-A0A699QDE3-F1
#
_entry.id   AF-A0A699QDE3-F1
#
_cell.length_a   1.000
_cell.length_b   1.000
_cell.length_c   1.000
_cell.angle_alpha   90.00
_cell.angle_beta   90.00
_cell.angle_gamma   90.00
#
_symmetry.space_group_name_H-M   'P 1'
#
loop_
_entity.id
_entity.type
_entity.pdbx_description
1 polymer ?
#
loop_
_entity_poly.entity_id
_entity_poly.type
_entity_poly.pdbx_seq_one_letter_code
_entity_poly.pdbx_strand_id
1 'polypeptide(L)'
;LNEFERLEVWELVPRPDNVMVITLKWIYKVKLEELEGILKNKACLVARGYRQEEGINFEEYFAPVVRLEAIWIFLAYAAHKNMVVYQMDVKTLFLNGNLREEVYVSQPDGFVDQDNSNHVYKLKMALYGLKQALRPWYDMLSSFLIS
;
A
#
# COMPACT_ATOMS: atom_id res chain seq x y z
N LEU A 1 1.24 -10.02 -12.53
CA LEU A 1 0.03 -9.21 -12.25
C LEU A 1 -1.10 -10.02 -11.64
N ASN A 2 -1.13 -11.34 -11.84
CA ASN A 2 -2.21 -12.24 -11.43
C ASN A 2 -2.65 -12.10 -9.96
N GLU A 3 -1.72 -11.81 -9.04
CA GLU A 3 -2.06 -11.52 -7.63
C GLU A 3 -2.86 -10.22 -7.46
N PHE A 4 -2.51 -9.17 -8.21
CA PHE A 4 -3.26 -7.91 -8.22
C PHE A 4 -4.64 -8.09 -8.83
N GLU A 5 -4.77 -8.92 -9.86
CA GLU A 5 -6.07 -9.27 -10.47
C GLU A 5 -6.91 -10.11 -9.50
N ARG A 6 -6.32 -11.12 -8.84
CA ARG A 6 -7.02 -11.97 -7.87
C ARG A 6 -7.54 -11.18 -6.67
N LEU A 7 -6.77 -10.20 -6.21
CA LEU A 7 -7.15 -9.32 -5.10
C LEU A 7 -7.99 -8.12 -5.56
N GLU A 8 -8.30 -8.02 -6.85
CA GLU A 8 -9.03 -6.90 -7.45
C GLU A 8 -8.44 -5.53 -7.04
N VAL A 9 -7.12 -5.41 -7.01
CA VAL A 9 -6.43 -4.19 -6.56
C VAL A 9 -6.76 -2.99 -7.45
N TRP A 10 -7.01 -3.25 -8.73
CA TRP A 10 -7.34 -2.24 -9.72
C TRP A 10 -8.22 -2.80 -10.84
N GLU A 11 -8.74 -1.89 -11.66
CA GLU A 11 -9.47 -2.21 -12.89
C GLU A 11 -8.90 -1.38 -14.05
N LEU A 12 -8.79 -2.01 -15.24
CA LEU A 12 -8.35 -1.31 -16.45
C LEU A 12 -9.53 -0.52 -17.02
N VAL A 13 -9.36 0.80 -17.18
CA VAL A 13 -10.42 1.69 -17.64
C VAL A 13 -9.90 2.65 -18.71
N PRO A 14 -10.77 3.16 -19.60
CA PRO A 14 -10.42 4.23 -20.52
C PRO A 14 -9.83 5.39 -19.73
N ARG A 15 -8.75 6.00 -20.25
CA ARG A 15 -8.12 7.14 -19.58
C ARG A 15 -9.12 8.30 -19.46
N PRO A 16 -9.46 8.74 -18.24
CA PRO A 16 -10.34 9.88 -18.07
C PRO A 16 -9.64 11.18 -18.50
N ASP A 17 -10.43 12.15 -18.94
CA ASP A 17 -9.93 13.49 -19.24
C ASP A 17 -9.60 14.25 -17.96
N ASN A 18 -8.56 15.08 -18.01
CA ASN A 18 -8.13 15.97 -16.91
C ASN A 18 -7.79 15.31 -15.57
N VAL A 19 -7.64 13.98 -15.51
CA VAL A 19 -7.16 13.31 -14.29
C VAL A 19 -5.64 13.13 -14.31
N MET A 20 -5.06 13.24 -13.12
CA MET A 20 -3.66 12.95 -12.92
C MET A 20 -3.43 11.44 -12.92
N VAL A 21 -2.59 10.96 -13.84
CA VAL A 21 -2.17 9.56 -13.90
C VAL A 21 -0.81 9.41 -13.21
N ILE A 22 -0.76 8.63 -12.13
CA ILE A 22 0.46 8.38 -11.39
C ILE A 22 1.27 7.29 -12.10
N THR A 23 2.53 7.57 -12.40
CA THR A 23 3.40 6.59 -13.04
C THR A 23 3.80 5.50 -12.06
N LEU A 24 3.76 4.24 -12.48
CA LEU A 24 4.29 3.11 -11.72
C LEU A 24 5.79 2.92 -11.95
N LYS A 25 6.47 2.25 -11.03
CA LYS A 25 7.86 1.84 -11.18
C LYS A 25 8.10 0.49 -10.52
N TRP A 26 8.87 -0.36 -11.18
CA TRP A 26 9.42 -1.57 -10.58
C TRP A 26 10.68 -1.25 -9.76
N ILE A 27 10.71 -1.75 -8.53
CA ILE A 27 11.89 -1.76 -7.66
C ILE A 27 12.33 -3.20 -7.50
N TYR A 28 13.56 -3.48 -7.92
CA TYR A 28 14.18 -4.79 -7.79
C TYR A 28 15.17 -4.75 -6.63
N LYS A 29 15.08 -5.76 -5.76
CA LYS A 29 16.01 -5.94 -4.64
C LYS A 29 16.40 -7.40 -4.52
N VAL A 30 17.69 -7.66 -4.60
CA VAL A 30 18.26 -8.96 -4.27
C VAL A 30 18.44 -9.01 -2.76
N LYS A 31 17.85 -10.01 -2.11
CA LYS A 31 18.11 -10.30 -0.69
C LYS A 31 18.89 -11.60 -0.58
N LEU A 32 20.01 -11.54 0.11
CA LEU A 32 20.68 -12.72 0.65
C LEU A 32 20.04 -13.03 2.00
N GLU A 33 19.50 -14.23 2.16
CA GLU A 33 18.98 -14.68 3.44
C GLU A 33 20.16 -15.26 4.25
N GLU A 34 20.54 -14.58 5.33
CA GLU A 34 21.78 -14.84 6.09
C GLU A 34 21.88 -16.26 6.65
N LEU A 35 20.75 -16.94 6.84
CA LEU A 35 20.70 -18.28 7.44
C LEU A 35 20.78 -19.43 6.42
N GLU A 36 20.46 -19.20 5.14
CA GLU A 36 20.31 -20.29 4.16
C GLU A 36 21.15 -20.10 2.88
N GLY A 37 21.80 -18.95 2.69
CA GLY A 37 22.57 -18.67 1.47
C GLY A 37 21.70 -18.57 0.20
N ILE A 38 20.37 -18.62 0.35
CA ILE A 38 19.43 -18.55 -0.76
C ILE A 38 19.32 -17.10 -1.22
N LEU A 39 19.58 -16.89 -2.51
CA LEU A 39 19.40 -15.62 -3.18
C LEU A 39 17.91 -15.45 -3.57
N LYS A 40 17.19 -14.57 -2.87
CA LYS A 40 15.80 -14.23 -3.24
C LYS A 40 15.77 -12.89 -3.98
N ASN A 41 15.32 -12.93 -5.23
CA ASN A 41 15.01 -11.74 -6.01
C ASN A 41 13.61 -11.24 -5.64
N LYS A 42 13.50 -10.03 -5.13
CA LYS A 42 12.22 -9.36 -4.86
C LYS A 42 11.99 -8.27 -5.89
N ALA A 43 10.79 -8.25 -6.47
CA ALA A 43 10.29 -7.16 -7.29
C ALA A 43 9.09 -6.54 -6.58
N CYS A 44 9.07 -5.22 -6.45
CA CYS A 44 7.96 -4.47 -5.89
C CYS A 44 7.49 -3.43 -6.89
N LEU A 45 6.18 -3.40 -7.14
CA LEU A 45 5.56 -2.36 -7.95
C LEU A 45 5.15 -1.21 -7.03
N VAL A 46 5.58 0.00 -7.37
CA VAL A 46 5.44 1.18 -6.52
C VAL A 46 4.88 2.35 -7.32
N ALA A 47 3.91 3.05 -6.74
CA ALA A 47 3.37 4.28 -7.28
C ALA A 47 4.33 5.45 -7.01
N ARG A 48 4.56 6.30 -8.02
CA ARG A 48 5.35 7.53 -7.86
C ARG A 48 4.52 8.65 -7.22
N GLY A 49 4.05 8.46 -6.00
CA GLY A 49 3.14 9.39 -5.31
C GLY A 49 3.76 10.75 -4.94
N TYR A 50 5.06 10.96 -5.13
CA TYR A 50 5.69 12.27 -4.93
C TYR A 50 5.10 13.38 -5.81
N ARG A 51 4.43 13.03 -6.91
CA ARG A 51 3.72 13.98 -7.77
C ARG A 51 2.31 14.34 -7.27
N GLN A 52 1.77 13.66 -6.26
CA GLN A 52 0.44 13.94 -5.74
C GLN A 52 0.42 15.22 -4.92
N GLU A 53 -0.62 16.02 -5.10
CA GLU A 53 -0.88 17.27 -4.38
C GLU A 53 -2.03 17.08 -3.38
N GLU A 54 -1.83 17.57 -2.15
CA GLU A 54 -2.86 17.55 -1.10
C GLU A 54 -4.00 18.51 -1.47
N GLY A 55 -5.23 18.12 -1.18
CA GLY A 55 -6.44 18.84 -1.59
C GLY A 55 -6.82 18.66 -3.07
N ILE A 56 -5.98 18.02 -3.88
CA ILE A 56 -6.28 17.69 -5.28
C ILE A 56 -6.35 16.17 -5.50
N ASN A 57 -5.32 15.44 -5.07
CA ASN A 57 -5.21 14.00 -5.29
C ASN A 57 -5.51 13.16 -4.04
N PHE A 58 -5.52 13.79 -2.88
CA PHE A 58 -5.90 13.20 -1.59
C PHE A 58 -6.22 14.32 -0.60
N GLU A 59 -7.11 14.08 0.35
CA GLU A 59 -7.51 15.08 1.35
C GLU A 59 -6.59 15.10 2.58
N GLU A 60 -6.13 13.93 3.04
CA GLU A 60 -5.34 13.81 4.27
C GLU A 60 -4.19 12.80 4.11
N TYR A 61 -3.01 13.16 4.64
CA TYR A 61 -1.79 12.36 4.55
C TYR A 61 -1.57 11.39 5.73
N PHE A 62 -2.24 11.60 6.86
CA PHE A 62 -1.79 11.02 8.12
C PHE A 62 -2.15 9.54 8.26
N ALA A 63 -1.13 8.74 8.54
CA ALA A 63 -1.29 7.48 9.23
C ALA A 63 -0.61 7.58 10.61
N PRO A 64 -1.21 7.04 11.67
CA PRO A 64 -0.60 7.10 12.99
C PRO A 64 0.68 6.26 13.00
N VAL A 65 1.82 6.93 13.17
CA VAL A 65 3.09 6.27 13.44
C VAL A 65 3.20 6.10 14.95
N VAL A 66 3.23 4.85 15.40
CA VAL A 66 3.42 4.57 16.82
C VAL A 66 4.82 5.02 17.23
N ARG A 67 4.87 5.81 18.30
CA ARG A 67 6.12 6.26 18.92
C ARG A 67 6.75 5.15 19.74
N LEU A 68 8.09 5.02 19.68
CA LEU A 68 8.83 4.02 20.47
C LEU A 68 8.57 4.16 21.97
N GLU A 69 8.44 5.40 22.46
CA GLU A 69 8.15 5.69 23.86
C GLU A 69 6.77 5.14 24.27
N ALA A 70 5.77 5.23 23.38
CA ALA A 70 4.45 4.66 23.63
C ALA A 70 4.49 3.13 23.70
N ILE A 71 5.29 2.48 22.83
CA ILE A 71 5.50 1.02 22.85
C ILE A 71 6.15 0.60 24.18
N TRP A 72 7.18 1.31 24.62
CA TRP A 72 7.86 0.99 25.88
C TRP A 72 6.95 1.16 27.09
N ILE A 73 6.17 2.24 27.15
CA ILE A 73 5.18 2.44 28.22
C ILE A 73 4.13 1.32 28.20
N PHE A 74 3.62 0.96 27.02
CA PHE A 74 2.67 -0.14 26.88
C PHE A 74 3.24 -1.48 27.37
N LEU A 75 4.46 -1.84 26.94
CA LEU A 75 5.12 -3.08 27.34
C LEU A 75 5.45 -3.09 28.84
N ALA A 76 5.95 -1.98 29.40
CA ALA A 76 6.23 -1.86 30.82
C ALA A 76 4.95 -2.01 31.66
N TYR A 77 3.84 -1.41 31.22
CA TYR A 77 2.54 -1.56 31.86
C TYR A 77 2.02 -3.01 31.76
N ALA A 78 2.09 -3.63 30.59
CA ALA A 78 1.68 -5.02 30.40
C ALA A 78 2.48 -5.98 31.30
N ALA A 79 3.80 -5.79 31.40
CA ALA A 79 4.66 -6.56 32.29
C ALA A 79 4.30 -6.35 33.76
N HIS A 80 4.06 -5.10 34.19
CA HIS A 80 3.64 -4.78 35.55
C HIS A 80 2.28 -5.40 35.92
N LYS A 81 1.36 -5.50 34.96
CA LYS A 81 0.05 -6.13 35.13
C LYS A 81 0.04 -7.63 34.85
N ASN A 82 1.20 -8.23 34.58
CA ASN A 82 1.34 -9.64 34.22
C ASN A 82 0.42 -10.06 33.04
N MET A 83 0.30 -9.18 32.04
CA MET A 83 -0.48 -9.41 30.82
C MET A 83 0.40 -10.07 29.75
N VAL A 84 -0.18 -10.99 28.99
CA VAL A 84 0.46 -11.57 27.80
C VAL A 84 0.23 -10.67 26.60
N VAL A 85 1.29 -10.33 25.87
CA VAL A 85 1.22 -9.53 24.65
C VAL A 85 1.44 -10.43 23.43
N TYR A 86 0.55 -10.31 22.45
CA TYR A 86 0.67 -10.99 21.16
C TYR A 86 1.04 -9.98 20.08
N GLN A 87 1.92 -10.37 19.15
CA GLN A 87 2.30 -9.58 18.00
C GLN A 87 1.82 -10.27 16.72
N MET A 88 1.23 -9.49 15.82
CA MET A 88 0.84 -9.94 14.49
C MET A 88 1.50 -9.06 13.43
N ASP A 89 2.16 -9.71 12.46
CA ASP A 89 2.68 -9.04 11.27
C ASP A 89 1.68 -9.23 10.13
N VAL A 90 1.09 -8.13 9.67
CA VAL A 90 0.10 -8.16 8.59
C VAL A 90 0.82 -8.04 7.26
N LYS A 91 0.78 -9.12 6.49
CA LYS A 91 1.32 -9.11 5.12
C LYS A 91 0.44 -8.23 4.23
N THR A 92 1.08 -7.53 3.30
CA THR A 92 0.43 -6.73 2.25
C THR A 92 -0.59 -5.71 2.78
N LEU A 93 -0.26 -5.03 3.88
CA LEU A 93 -1.10 -4.03 4.56
C LEU A 93 -1.83 -3.06 3.60
N PHE A 94 -1.14 -2.56 2.58
CA PHE A 94 -1.67 -1.61 1.60
C PHE A 94 -2.80 -2.19 0.73
N LEU A 95 -2.75 -3.50 0.46
CA LEU A 95 -3.74 -4.20 -0.37
C LEU A 95 -4.97 -4.64 0.43
N ASN A 96 -5.02 -4.34 1.73
CA ASN A 96 -6.14 -4.74 2.58
C ASN A 96 -7.12 -3.59 2.85
N GLY A 97 -6.80 -2.35 2.45
CA GLY A 97 -7.67 -1.19 2.65
C GLY A 97 -8.25 -0.66 1.35
N ASN A 98 -9.57 -0.47 1.31
CA ASN A 98 -10.26 0.13 0.16
C ASN A 98 -9.96 1.63 0.07
N LEU A 99 -9.45 2.06 -1.08
CA LEU A 99 -9.18 3.45 -1.35
C LEU A 99 -10.51 4.19 -1.58
N ARG A 100 -10.72 5.32 -0.89
CA ARG A 100 -11.94 6.13 -1.06
C ARG A 100 -11.80 7.10 -2.23
N GLU A 101 -10.58 7.60 -2.44
CA GLU A 101 -10.25 8.55 -3.49
C GLU A 101 -10.05 7.84 -4.83
N GLU A 102 -10.47 8.49 -5.92
CA GLU A 102 -10.22 7.97 -7.26
C GLU A 102 -8.76 8.23 -7.66
N VAL A 103 -7.96 7.16 -7.67
CA VAL A 103 -6.55 7.23 -8.07
C VAL A 103 -6.33 6.41 -9.31
N TYR A 104 -5.73 7.04 -10.32
CA TYR A 104 -5.38 6.42 -11.59
C TYR A 104 -3.87 6.23 -11.70
N VAL A 105 -3.44 5.06 -12.13
CA VAL A 105 -2.03 4.74 -12.35
C VAL A 105 -1.78 4.27 -13.78
N SER A 106 -0.58 4.54 -14.28
CA SER A 106 -0.16 4.04 -15.59
C SER A 106 -0.08 2.53 -15.57
N GLN A 107 -0.20 1.90 -16.75
CA GLN A 107 0.12 0.48 -16.86
C GLN A 107 1.61 0.24 -16.51
N PRO A 108 1.95 -0.87 -15.85
CA PRO A 108 3.33 -1.18 -15.52
C PRO A 108 4.16 -1.43 -16.78
N ASP A 109 5.39 -0.94 -16.80
CA ASP A 109 6.34 -1.22 -17.87
C ASP A 109 6.49 -2.74 -18.07
N GLY A 110 6.34 -3.19 -19.32
CA GLY A 110 6.38 -4.61 -19.70
C GLY A 110 5.06 -5.38 -19.55
N PHE A 111 3.99 -4.75 -19.04
CA PHE A 111 2.67 -5.35 -18.85
C PHE A 111 1.53 -4.47 -19.40
N VAL A 112 1.81 -3.76 -20.50
CA VAL A 112 0.82 -2.93 -21.20
C VAL A 112 -0.08 -3.81 -22.05
N ASP A 113 -1.40 -3.63 -21.91
CA ASP A 113 -2.41 -4.25 -22.77
C ASP A 113 -2.25 -3.70 -24.21
N GLN A 114 -2.09 -4.59 -25.18
CA GLN A 114 -1.87 -4.22 -26.59
C GLN A 114 -3.13 -3.64 -27.23
N ASP A 115 -4.30 -4.18 -26.91
CA ASP A 115 -5.59 -3.73 -27.44
C ASP A 115 -6.00 -2.41 -26.79
N ASN A 116 -5.60 -2.21 -25.52
CA ASN A 116 -5.96 -1.08 -24.69
C ASN A 116 -4.75 -0.25 -24.22
N SER A 117 -3.80 0.01 -25.11
CA SER A 117 -2.53 0.68 -24.77
C SER A 117 -2.67 2.05 -24.09
N ASN A 118 -3.72 2.80 -24.42
CA ASN A 118 -4.00 4.11 -23.84
C ASN A 118 -4.80 4.06 -22.53
N HIS A 119 -5.24 2.87 -22.08
CA HIS A 119 -5.99 2.72 -20.84
C HIS A 119 -5.08 2.85 -19.62
N VAL A 120 -5.70 3.13 -18.48
CA VAL A 120 -5.05 3.31 -17.18
C VAL A 120 -5.72 2.39 -16.15
N TYR A 121 -5.01 2.09 -15.08
CA TYR A 121 -5.59 1.34 -13.97
C TYR A 121 -6.21 2.29 -12.96
N LYS A 122 -7.50 2.12 -12.66
CA LYS A 122 -8.16 2.75 -11.51
C LYS A 122 -7.94 1.87 -10.29
N LEU A 123 -7.34 2.43 -9.25
CA LEU A 123 -7.04 1.71 -8.01
C LEU A 123 -8.30 1.56 -7.15
N LYS A 124 -8.58 0.33 -6.72
CA LYS A 124 -9.56 0.01 -5.68
C LYS A 124 -8.90 -0.06 -4.29
N MET A 125 -7.62 -0.42 -4.25
CA MET A 125 -6.82 -0.54 -3.03
C MET A 125 -5.55 0.32 -3.11
N ALA A 126 -4.99 0.67 -1.97
CA ALA A 126 -3.78 1.46 -1.92
C ALA A 126 -2.54 0.70 -2.44
N LEU A 127 -1.69 1.39 -3.19
CA LEU A 127 -0.37 0.90 -3.57
C LEU A 127 0.72 1.56 -2.72
N TYR A 128 1.84 0.84 -2.54
CA TYR A 128 3.01 1.42 -1.92
C TYR A 128 3.50 2.63 -2.72
N GLY A 129 3.94 3.68 -2.02
CA GLY A 129 4.43 4.91 -2.62
C GLY A 129 3.35 5.96 -2.92
N LEU A 130 2.06 5.64 -2.76
CA LEU A 130 1.03 6.68 -2.64
C LEU A 130 1.21 7.43 -1.31
N LYS A 131 0.92 8.73 -1.34
CA LYS A 131 1.02 9.58 -0.14
C LYS A 131 0.05 9.14 0.97
N GLN A 132 -1.15 8.74 0.60
CA GLN A 132 -2.21 8.30 1.51
C GLN A 132 -2.27 6.77 1.72
N ALA A 133 -1.25 6.01 1.32
CA ALA A 133 -1.35 4.55 1.20
C ALA A 133 -1.74 3.81 2.49
N LEU A 134 -1.37 4.35 3.65
CA LEU A 134 -1.59 3.72 4.96
C LEU A 134 -2.99 4.01 5.55
N ARG A 135 -3.69 5.05 5.08
CA ARG A 135 -4.95 5.51 5.67
C ARG A 135 -6.10 4.52 5.48
N PRO A 136 -6.34 3.95 4.27
CA PRO A 136 -7.38 2.95 4.08
C PRO A 136 -7.29 1.75 5.02
N TRP A 137 -6.06 1.31 5.30
CA TRP A 137 -5.81 0.23 6.23
C TRP A 137 -6.12 0.65 7.68
N TYR A 138 -5.66 1.83 8.10
CA TYR A 138 -5.92 2.31 9.46
C TYR A 138 -7.42 2.44 9.73
N ASP A 139 -8.18 3.02 8.80
CA ASP A 139 -9.62 3.17 8.93
C ASP A 139 -10.31 1.80 9.06
N MET A 140 -9.93 0.84 8.23
CA MET A 140 -10.47 -0.52 8.30
C MET A 140 -10.14 -1.18 9.64
N LEU A 141 -8.87 -1.15 10.05
CA LEU A 141 -8.42 -1.79 11.29
C LEU A 141 -9.07 -1.14 12.52
N SER A 142 -9.13 0.20 12.55
CA SER A 142 -9.77 0.97 13.62
C SER A 142 -11.25 0.61 13.72
N SER A 143 -11.96 0.56 12.58
CA SER A 143 -13.38 0.16 12.57
C SER A 143 -13.58 -1.27 13.08
N PHE A 144 -12.71 -2.21 12.72
CA PHE A 144 -12.78 -3.61 13.13
C PHE A 144 -12.45 -3.83 14.61
N LEU A 145 -11.55 -3.03 15.19
CA LEU A 145 -11.15 -3.15 16.60
C LEU A 145 -12.10 -2.43 17.56
N ILE A 146 -12.81 -1.40 17.10
CA ILE A 146 -13.74 -0.59 17.90
C ILE A 146 -15.18 -1.13 17.84
N SER A 147 -15.51 -1.93 16.81
CA SER A 147 -16.79 -2.65 16.70
C SER A 147 -16.91 -3.77 17.72
#